data_AF-A0A0S8GVN8-F1
#
_entry.id   AF-A0A0S8GVN8-F1
#
_cell.length_a   1.000
_cell.length_b   1.000
_cell.length_c   1.000
_cell.angle_alpha   90.00
_cell.angle_beta   90.00
_cell.angle_gamma   90.00
#
_symmetry.space_group_name_H-M   'P 1'
#
loop_
_entity.id
_entity.type
_entity.pdbx_description
1 polymer ?
#
loop_
_entity_poly.entity_id
_entity_poly.type
_entity_poly.pdbx_seq_one_letter_code
_entity_poly.pdbx_strand_id
1 'polypeptide(L)'
;MINIPLLTDKPPEPEQIHQFLQITMHPEFQPVLVHCESGVIRTSIMVTVYLKNRFGIPNLKIFQNLPFFGHNIDKRPKVKDFILNYQPEASEPTLR
;
A
#
# COMPACT_ATOMS: atom_id res chain seq x y z
N MET A 1 0.88 -18.01 -6.12
CA MET A 1 0.05 -16.88 -5.63
C MET A 1 0.31 -16.74 -4.15
N ILE A 2 0.64 -15.54 -3.68
CA ILE A 2 0.87 -15.26 -2.26
C ILE A 2 -0.35 -14.54 -1.72
N ASN A 3 -0.88 -15.01 -0.59
CA ASN A 3 -2.10 -14.47 0.01
C ASN A 3 -1.76 -13.68 1.26
N ILE A 4 -2.07 -12.38 1.25
CA ILE A 4 -2.00 -11.48 2.42
C ILE A 4 -3.43 -11.01 2.71
N PRO A 5 -4.14 -11.62 3.68
CA PRO A 5 -5.57 -11.37 3.88
C PRO A 5 -5.81 -10.01 4.55
N LEU A 6 -6.36 -9.04 3.79
CA LEU A 6 -6.74 -7.73 4.31
C LEU A 6 -8.25 -7.63 4.55
N LEU A 7 -8.62 -7.12 5.73
CA LEU A 7 -10.01 -6.81 6.05
C LEU A 7 -10.50 -5.59 5.25
N THR A 8 -11.77 -5.61 4.87
CA THR A 8 -12.40 -4.46 4.21
C THR A 8 -12.51 -3.30 5.19
N ASP A 9 -12.19 -2.07 4.73
CA ASP A 9 -12.25 -0.83 5.53
C ASP A 9 -11.35 -0.77 6.77
N LYS A 10 -10.41 -1.72 6.90
CA LYS A 10 -9.35 -1.67 7.90
C LYS A 10 -8.01 -1.51 7.19
N PRO A 11 -7.14 -0.60 7.66
CA PRO A 11 -5.74 -0.60 7.27
C PRO A 11 -5.06 -1.96 7.53
N PRO A 12 -4.01 -2.30 6.78
CA PRO A 12 -3.19 -3.48 7.04
C PRO A 12 -2.49 -3.40 8.39
N GLU A 13 -2.28 -4.55 9.02
CA GLU A 13 -1.41 -4.66 10.19
C GLU A 13 0.08 -4.54 9.78
N PRO A 14 0.97 -4.12 10.69
CA PRO A 14 2.41 -3.96 10.41
C PRO A 14 3.04 -5.22 9.79
N GLU A 15 2.69 -6.41 10.26
CA GLU A 15 3.22 -7.68 9.76
C GLU A 15 2.81 -7.93 8.30
N GLN A 16 1.62 -7.47 7.91
CA GLN A 16 1.11 -7.58 6.54
C GLN A 16 1.85 -6.63 5.59
N ILE A 17 2.15 -5.42 6.07
CA ILE A 17 2.98 -4.44 5.37
C ILE A 17 4.39 -5.00 5.18
N HIS A 18 4.98 -5.56 6.24
CA HIS A 18 6.31 -6.16 6.21
C HIS A 18 6.40 -7.30 5.19
N GLN A 19 5.48 -8.28 5.27
CA GLN A 19 5.44 -9.40 4.33
C GLN A 19 5.27 -8.92 2.87
N PHE A 20 4.41 -7.92 2.64
CA PHE A 20 4.21 -7.35 1.33
C PHE A 20 5.47 -6.69 0.76
N LEU A 21 6.20 -5.93 1.58
CA LEU A 21 7.44 -5.27 1.17
C LEU A 21 8.56 -6.27 0.91
N GLN A 22 8.68 -7.33 1.73
CA GLN A 22 9.64 -8.42 1.49
C GLN A 22 9.46 -9.05 0.10
N ILE A 23 8.21 -9.17 -0.37
CA ILE A 23 7.92 -9.71 -1.70
C ILE A 23 8.15 -8.66 -2.79
N THR A 24 7.54 -7.48 -2.64
CA THR A 24 7.51 -6.46 -3.70
C THR A 24 8.83 -5.73 -3.92
N MET A 25 9.74 -5.75 -2.93
CA MET A 25 11.05 -5.14 -3.06
C MET A 25 12.14 -6.14 -3.44
N HIS A 26 11.87 -7.45 -3.41
CA HIS A 26 12.86 -8.45 -3.80
C HIS A 26 12.99 -8.52 -5.34
N PRO A 27 14.21 -8.48 -5.90
CA PRO A 27 14.43 -8.53 -7.34
C PRO A 27 13.92 -9.82 -8.00
N GLU A 28 14.01 -10.96 -7.30
CA GLU A 28 13.67 -12.28 -7.86
C GLU A 28 12.17 -12.48 -8.09
N PHE A 29 11.32 -11.69 -7.41
CA PHE A 29 9.87 -11.78 -7.54
C PHE A 29 9.30 -10.85 -8.62
N GLN A 30 10.14 -10.08 -9.31
CA GLN A 30 9.68 -9.15 -10.34
C GLN A 30 9.40 -9.87 -11.67
N PRO A 31 8.30 -9.53 -12.37
CA PRO A 31 7.30 -8.50 -12.03
C PRO A 31 6.22 -8.99 -11.04
N VAL A 32 5.76 -8.10 -10.16
CA VAL A 32 4.68 -8.40 -9.19
C VAL A 32 3.35 -7.75 -9.61
N LEU A 33 2.27 -8.54 -9.61
CA LEU A 33 0.89 -8.06 -9.71
C LEU A 33 0.24 -8.06 -8.32
N VAL A 34 -0.36 -6.94 -7.92
CA VAL A 34 -1.10 -6.78 -6.67
C VAL A 34 -2.58 -6.61 -6.98
N HIS A 35 -3.44 -7.45 -6.40
CA HIS A 35 -4.88 -7.35 -6.57
C HIS A 35 -5.64 -7.59 -5.25
N CYS A 36 -6.92 -7.24 -5.25
CA CYS A 36 -7.88 -7.69 -4.26
C CYS A 36 -9.10 -8.22 -5.01
N GLU A 37 -10.30 -8.05 -4.47
CA GLU A 37 -11.55 -8.42 -5.15
C GLU A 37 -11.88 -7.45 -6.31
N SER A 38 -11.95 -6.14 -6.02
CA SER A 38 -12.31 -5.13 -7.04
C SER A 38 -11.10 -4.34 -7.56
N GLY A 39 -9.90 -4.61 -7.07
CA GLY A 39 -8.68 -3.88 -7.47
C GLY A 39 -8.59 -2.42 -7.00
N VAL A 40 -9.52 -1.95 -6.15
CA VAL A 40 -9.63 -0.53 -5.79
C VAL A 40 -9.11 -0.27 -4.37
N ILE A 41 -9.85 -0.66 -3.33
CA ILE A 41 -9.61 -0.18 -1.96
C ILE A 41 -8.34 -0.80 -1.35
N ARG A 42 -8.31 -2.11 -1.16
CA ARG A 42 -7.16 -2.83 -0.56
C ARG A 42 -5.91 -2.69 -1.42
N THR A 43 -6.08 -2.75 -2.75
CA THR A 43 -4.99 -2.51 -3.70
C THR A 43 -4.41 -1.11 -3.53
N SER A 44 -5.22 -0.06 -3.45
CA SER A 44 -4.75 1.32 -3.26
C SER A 44 -3.94 1.51 -1.97
N ILE A 45 -4.35 0.83 -0.90
CA ILE A 45 -3.60 0.85 0.37
C ILE A 45 -2.20 0.25 0.17
N MET A 46 -2.10 -0.94 -0.42
CA MET A 46 -0.80 -1.61 -0.62
C MET A 46 0.07 -0.89 -1.66
N VAL A 47 -0.54 -0.29 -2.69
CA VAL A 47 0.18 0.57 -3.65
C VAL A 47 0.74 1.81 -2.95
N THR A 48 0.00 2.41 -2.00
CA THR A 48 0.50 3.53 -1.20
C THR A 48 1.74 3.14 -0.41
N VAL A 49 1.69 1.99 0.28
CA VAL A 49 2.84 1.41 0.99
C VAL A 49 4.04 1.26 0.05
N TYR A 50 3.85 0.62 -1.10
CA TYR A 50 4.93 0.40 -2.06
C TYR A 50 5.54 1.71 -2.58
N LEU A 51 4.70 2.66 -3.03
CA LEU A 51 5.18 3.93 -3.59
C LEU A 51 5.92 4.79 -2.56
N LYS A 52 5.44 4.77 -1.31
CA LYS A 52 6.07 5.50 -0.22
C LYS A 52 7.42 4.87 0.15
N ASN A 53 7.48 3.55 0.30
CA ASN A 53 8.71 2.86 0.70
C ASN A 53 9.77 2.80 -0.42
N ARG A 54 9.37 2.56 -1.68
CA ARG A 54 10.31 2.40 -2.79
C ARG A 54 10.80 3.73 -3.35
N PHE A 55 9.93 4.75 -3.39
CA PHE A 55 10.20 6.00 -4.11
C PHE A 55 10.06 7.26 -3.24
N GLY A 56 9.66 7.15 -1.98
CA GLY A 56 9.52 8.29 -1.08
C GLY A 56 8.43 9.28 -1.48
N ILE A 57 7.45 8.87 -2.31
CA ILE A 57 6.46 9.81 -2.87
C ILE A 57 5.60 10.40 -1.74
N PRO A 58 5.33 11.73 -1.74
CA PRO A 58 4.44 12.35 -0.75
C PRO A 58 3.02 11.77 -0.80
N ASN A 59 2.40 11.58 0.38
CA ASN A 59 1.10 10.92 0.51
C ASN A 59 -0.01 11.63 -0.25
N LEU A 60 -0.03 12.97 -0.25
CA LEU A 60 -0.99 13.74 -1.02
C LEU A 60 -0.87 13.47 -2.53
N LYS A 61 0.36 13.36 -3.04
CA LYS A 61 0.61 13.05 -4.45
C LYS A 61 0.16 11.63 -4.78
N ILE A 62 0.41 10.66 -3.89
CA ILE A 62 -0.12 9.30 -4.05
C ILE A 62 -1.65 9.35 -4.12
N PHE A 63 -2.29 9.94 -3.11
CA PHE A 63 -3.74 10.03 -3.00
C PHE A 63 -4.42 10.61 -4.24
N GLN A 64 -3.86 11.70 -4.79
CA GLN A 64 -4.39 12.36 -6.00
C GLN A 64 -4.29 11.51 -7.27
N ASN A 65 -3.36 10.56 -7.33
CA ASN A 65 -3.10 9.72 -8.50
C ASN A 65 -3.69 8.30 -8.37
N LEU A 66 -4.26 7.93 -7.22
CA LEU A 66 -4.90 6.63 -7.04
C LEU A 66 -6.19 6.55 -7.87
N PRO A 67 -6.34 5.53 -8.72
CA PRO A 67 -7.52 5.40 -9.56
C PRO A 67 -8.66 4.77 -8.75
N PHE A 68 -9.55 5.61 -8.22
CA PHE A 68 -10.71 5.11 -7.46
C PHE A 68 -11.87 4.64 -8.34
N PHE A 69 -11.82 4.81 -9.66
CA PHE A 69 -12.83 4.30 -10.62
C PHE A 69 -14.30 4.54 -10.21
N GLY A 70 -14.61 5.73 -9.68
CA GLY A 70 -15.96 6.08 -9.20
C GLY A 70 -16.31 5.59 -7.79
N HIS A 71 -15.45 4.84 -7.12
CA HIS A 71 -15.61 4.50 -5.70
C HIS A 71 -15.40 5.74 -4.83
N ASN A 72 -16.37 6.03 -3.97
CA ASN A 72 -16.28 7.16 -3.06
C ASN A 72 -15.40 6.80 -1.83
N ILE A 73 -14.18 7.31 -1.82
CA ILE A 73 -13.21 7.10 -0.73
C ILE A 73 -13.58 7.87 0.55
N ASP A 74 -14.37 8.95 0.45
CA ASP A 74 -14.81 9.73 1.62
C ASP A 74 -15.78 8.94 2.51
N LYS A 75 -16.46 7.92 1.96
CA LYS A 75 -17.26 6.95 2.73
C LYS A 75 -16.39 5.94 3.50
N ARG A 76 -15.07 5.97 3.34
CA ARG A 76 -14.10 5.03 3.94
C ARG A 76 -13.01 5.80 4.69
N PRO A 77 -13.35 6.51 5.77
CA PRO A 77 -12.46 7.47 6.42
C PRO A 77 -11.15 6.83 6.92
N LYS A 78 -11.19 5.60 7.43
CA LYS A 78 -9.98 4.89 7.88
C LYS A 78 -8.99 4.60 6.75
N VAL A 79 -9.50 4.29 5.55
CA VAL A 79 -8.67 4.04 4.38
C VAL A 79 -8.05 5.35 3.90
N LYS A 80 -8.86 6.40 3.80
CA LYS A 80 -8.41 7.73 3.41
C LYS A 80 -7.33 8.26 4.35
N ASP A 81 -7.59 8.15 5.65
CA ASP A 81 -6.67 8.55 6.71
C ASP A 81 -5.33 7.79 6.62
N PHE A 82 -5.38 6.46 6.46
CA PHE A 82 -4.18 5.67 6.26
C PHE A 82 -3.37 6.13 5.05
N ILE A 83 -4.00 6.34 3.89
CA ILE A 83 -3.28 6.75 2.69
C ILE A 83 -2.62 8.13 2.88
N LEU A 84 -3.34 9.08 3.48
CA LEU A 84 -2.85 10.44 3.67
C LEU A 84 -1.76 10.54 4.75
N ASN A 85 -1.75 9.64 5.73
CA ASN A 85 -0.88 9.72 6.90
C ASN A 85 0.16 8.59 7.02
N TYR A 86 0.15 7.60 6.13
CA TYR A 86 1.10 6.50 6.15
C TYR A 86 2.55 6.99 6.15
N GLN A 87 3.34 6.45 7.07
CA GLN A 87 4.78 6.61 7.11
C GLN A 87 5.41 5.23 7.07
N PRO A 88 6.47 5.02 6.28
CA PRO A 88 7.30 3.84 6.43
C PRO A 88 7.80 3.76 7.87
N GLU A 89 7.88 2.56 8.42
CA GLU A 89 8.73 2.35 9.58
C GLU A 89 10.12 2.89 9.24
N ALA A 90 10.74 3.58 10.21
CA ALA A 90 12.09 4.08 10.02
C ALA A 90 12.96 2.88 9.65
N SER A 91 13.31 2.78 8.37
CA SER A 91 14.28 1.82 7.89
C SER A 91 15.53 2.06 8.72
N GLU A 92 16.04 1.03 9.41
CA GLU A 92 17.45 1.05 9.80
C GLU A 92 18.23 1.48 8.55
N PRO A 93 19.15 2.45 8.67
CA PRO A 93 19.85 2.98 7.51
C PRO A 93 20.52 1.80 6.81
N THR A 94 20.00 1.41 5.65
CA THR A 94 20.60 0.40 4.80
C THR A 94 22.01 0.90 4.51
N LEU A 95 23.00 0.21 5.08
CA LEU A 95 24.40 0.44 4.76
C LEU A 95 24.53 0.31 3.23
N ARG A 96 24.96 1.44 2.66
CA ARG A 96 25.44 1.72 1.30
C ARG A 96 25.60 0.53 0.36
#